data_AF-A0A9W8Z1K7-F1
#
_entry.id   AF-A0A9W8Z1K7-F1
#
_cell.length_a   1.000
_cell.length_b   1.000
_cell.length_c   1.000
_cell.angle_alpha   90.00
_cell.angle_beta   90.00
_cell.angle_gamma   90.00
#
_symmetry.space_group_name_H-M   'P 1'
#
loop_
_entity.id
_entity.type
_entity.pdbx_description
1 polymer ?
#
loop_
_entity_poly.entity_id
_entity_poly.type
_entity_poly.pdbx_seq_one_letter_code
_entity_poly.pdbx_strand_id
1 'polypeptide(L)'
;MSAQNSAGIQTLLEAEKDASKIVQKDRTKRVKEARDEAKKEIEEYKAKKEDEYKKFEAEHSQGNKKAEEDANKEAEEKIKEIKELGKKSQDKVIKDLLSAVFDVKAEPPTASA
;
A
#
# COMPACT_ATOMS: atom_id res chain seq x y z
N MET A 1 27.18 -0.62 -80.61
CA MET A 1 26.72 0.38 -79.62
C MET A 1 25.67 -0.24 -78.70
N SER A 2 26.01 -1.31 -77.98
CA SER A 2 25.04 -2.13 -77.21
C SER A 2 25.53 -2.45 -75.79
N ALA A 3 26.86 -2.56 -75.60
CA ALA A 3 27.47 -2.80 -74.29
C ALA A 3 27.39 -1.60 -73.32
N GLN A 4 27.36 -0.36 -73.84
CA GLN A 4 27.16 0.84 -73.01
C GLN A 4 25.74 0.94 -72.45
N ASN A 5 24.72 0.46 -73.18
CA ASN A 5 23.34 0.41 -72.68
C ASN A 5 23.16 -0.66 -71.60
N SER A 6 23.79 -1.83 -71.74
CA SER A 6 23.69 -2.88 -70.72
C SER A 6 24.42 -2.51 -69.42
N ALA A 7 25.56 -1.82 -69.49
CA ALA A 7 26.30 -1.38 -68.31
C ALA A 7 25.53 -0.32 -67.49
N GLY A 8 24.92 0.68 -68.16
CA GLY A 8 24.11 1.70 -67.48
C GLY A 8 22.85 1.13 -66.82
N ILE A 9 22.18 0.17 -67.46
CA ILE A 9 21.02 -0.54 -66.88
C ILE A 9 21.44 -1.33 -65.64
N GLN A 10 22.59 -2.00 -65.67
CA GLN A 10 23.10 -2.75 -64.53
C GLN A 10 23.38 -1.84 -63.33
N THR A 11 23.97 -0.66 -63.55
CA THR A 11 24.20 0.34 -62.50
C THR A 11 22.89 0.86 -61.90
N LEU A 12 21.85 1.10 -62.73
CA LEU A 12 20.54 1.51 -62.23
C LEU A 12 19.85 0.42 -61.40
N LEU A 13 19.97 -0.85 -61.81
CA LEU A 13 19.45 -2.00 -61.06
C LEU A 13 20.14 -2.16 -59.70
N GLU A 14 21.46 -1.96 -59.65
CA GLU A 14 22.21 -1.97 -58.38
C GLU A 14 21.80 -0.80 -57.47
N ALA A 15 21.63 0.40 -58.02
CA ALA A 15 21.15 1.56 -57.28
C ALA A 15 19.73 1.35 -56.72
N GLU A 16 18.82 0.74 -57.48
CA GLU A 16 17.47 0.41 -57.02
C GLU A 16 17.49 -0.60 -55.87
N LYS A 17 18.33 -1.65 -55.99
CA LYS A 17 18.49 -2.66 -54.95
C LYS A 17 19.04 -2.07 -53.65
N ASP A 18 20.01 -1.15 -53.75
CA ASP A 18 20.59 -0.52 -52.57
C ASP A 18 19.65 0.51 -51.94
N ALA A 19 18.92 1.30 -52.74
CA ALA A 19 17.86 2.17 -52.26
C ALA A 19 16.78 1.38 -51.50
N SER A 20 16.33 0.24 -52.05
CA SER A 20 15.35 -0.64 -51.39
C SER A 20 15.85 -1.18 -50.05
N LYS A 21 17.12 -1.61 -49.98
CA LYS A 21 17.74 -2.05 -48.71
C LYS A 21 17.82 -0.93 -47.67
N ILE A 22 18.16 0.30 -48.09
CA ILE A 22 18.25 1.46 -47.18
C ILE A 22 16.87 1.73 -46.58
N VAL A 23 15.83 1.80 -47.42
CA VAL A 23 14.45 2.03 -46.97
C VAL A 23 13.97 0.93 -46.01
N GLN A 24 14.27 -0.33 -46.30
CA GLN A 24 13.91 -1.44 -45.40
C GLN A 24 14.65 -1.38 -44.05
N LYS A 25 15.94 -1.03 -44.06
CA LYS A 25 16.74 -0.86 -42.84
C LYS A 25 16.20 0.28 -41.99
N ASP A 26 15.92 1.44 -42.59
CA ASP A 26 15.38 2.60 -41.87
C ASP A 26 14.01 2.32 -41.27
N ARG A 27 13.12 1.64 -42.02
CA ARG A 27 11.82 1.23 -41.48
C ARG A 27 11.97 0.32 -40.26
N THR A 28 12.85 -0.67 -40.36
CA THR A 28 13.08 -1.64 -39.27
C THR A 28 13.73 -0.95 -38.06
N LYS A 29 14.66 -0.03 -38.30
CA LYS A 29 15.31 0.76 -37.24
C LYS A 29 14.30 1.62 -36.49
N ARG A 30 13.47 2.40 -37.20
CA ARG A 30 12.41 3.22 -36.58
C ARG A 30 11.43 2.39 -35.74
N VAL A 31 11.04 1.21 -36.23
CA VAL A 31 10.12 0.32 -35.48
C VAL A 31 10.78 -0.23 -34.22
N LYS A 32 12.09 -0.55 -34.26
CA LYS A 32 12.83 -0.99 -33.08
C LYS A 32 12.99 0.15 -32.07
N GLU A 33 13.41 1.32 -32.52
CA GLU A 33 13.57 2.52 -31.68
C GLU A 33 12.26 2.87 -30.98
N ALA A 34 11.13 2.93 -31.70
CA ALA A 34 9.83 3.20 -31.10
C ALA A 34 9.41 2.13 -30.07
N ARG A 35 9.76 0.86 -30.30
CA ARG A 35 9.48 -0.22 -29.33
C ARG A 35 10.35 -0.09 -28.08
N ASP A 36 11.62 0.24 -28.25
CA ASP A 36 12.56 0.35 -27.14
C ASP A 36 12.26 1.61 -26.31
N GLU A 37 11.88 2.72 -26.96
CA GLU A 37 11.39 3.93 -26.29
C GLU A 37 10.10 3.65 -25.51
N ALA A 38 9.11 2.99 -26.11
CA ALA A 38 7.87 2.65 -25.40
C ALA A 38 8.11 1.73 -24.21
N LYS A 39 9.02 0.74 -24.33
CA LYS A 39 9.41 -0.12 -23.21
C LYS A 39 10.05 0.68 -22.09
N LYS A 40 10.97 1.58 -22.44
CA LYS A 40 11.64 2.44 -21.46
C LYS A 40 10.64 3.33 -20.72
N GLU A 41 9.68 3.92 -21.43
CA GLU A 41 8.64 4.74 -20.82
C GLU A 41 7.72 3.92 -19.90
N ILE A 42 7.37 2.69 -20.29
CA ILE A 42 6.60 1.76 -19.43
C ILE A 42 7.39 1.40 -18.17
N GLU A 43 8.69 1.11 -18.28
CA GLU A 43 9.55 0.80 -17.14
C GLU A 43 9.69 1.99 -16.20
N GLU A 44 9.91 3.20 -16.74
CA GLU A 44 9.96 4.43 -15.96
C GLU A 44 8.63 4.72 -15.26
N TYR A 45 7.49 4.54 -15.94
CA TYR A 45 6.17 4.70 -15.35
C TYR A 45 5.92 3.68 -14.24
N LYS A 46 6.29 2.42 -14.46
CA LYS A 46 6.17 1.36 -13.45
C LYS A 46 7.03 1.65 -12.23
N ALA A 47 8.29 2.06 -12.43
CA ALA A 47 9.19 2.44 -11.34
C ALA A 47 8.63 3.62 -10.53
N LYS A 48 8.15 4.68 -11.20
CA LYS A 48 7.49 5.82 -10.53
C LYS A 48 6.28 5.39 -9.71
N LYS A 49 5.42 4.54 -10.28
CA LYS A 49 4.24 4.04 -9.57
C LYS A 49 4.58 3.14 -8.39
N GLU A 50 5.62 2.33 -8.51
CA GLU A 50 6.10 1.49 -7.41
C GLU A 50 6.71 2.33 -6.28
N ASP A 51 7.44 3.39 -6.61
CA ASP A 51 7.97 4.34 -5.64
C ASP A 51 6.87 5.15 -4.94
N GLU A 52 5.87 5.61 -5.69
CA GLU A 52 4.66 6.24 -5.12
C GLU A 52 3.93 5.27 -4.20
N TYR A 53 3.75 4.01 -4.61
CA TYR A 53 3.10 3.00 -3.80
C TYR A 53 3.88 2.71 -2.51
N LYS A 54 5.21 2.54 -2.58
CA LYS A 54 6.06 2.33 -1.41
C LYS A 54 6.04 3.51 -0.45
N LYS A 55 6.03 4.75 -0.96
CA LYS A 55 5.87 5.95 -0.12
C LYS A 55 4.50 5.98 0.54
N PHE A 56 3.45 5.71 -0.22
CA PHE A 56 2.09 5.64 0.30
C PHE A 56 1.95 4.56 1.38
N GLU A 57 2.54 3.38 1.16
CA GLU A 57 2.57 2.28 2.12
C GLU A 57 3.37 2.64 3.38
N ALA A 58 4.51 3.31 3.24
CA ALA A 58 5.29 3.78 4.38
C ALA A 58 4.52 4.83 5.20
N GLU A 59 3.87 5.78 4.54
CA GLU A 59 3.09 6.85 5.20
C GLU A 59 1.81 6.31 5.85
N HIS A 60 1.12 5.36 5.19
CA HIS A 60 -0.14 4.81 5.69
C HIS A 60 0.06 3.66 6.68
N SER A 61 1.13 2.87 6.57
CA SER A 61 1.45 1.86 7.59
C SER A 61 1.85 2.52 8.93
N GLN A 62 2.36 3.75 8.91
CA GLN A 62 2.59 4.56 10.11
C GLN A 62 1.30 5.04 10.77
N GLY A 63 0.18 5.13 10.02
CA GLY A 63 -1.12 5.51 10.56
C GLY A 63 -1.59 4.56 11.67
N ASN A 64 -1.40 3.26 11.50
CA ASN A 64 -1.78 2.27 12.52
C ASN A 64 -0.97 2.42 13.81
N LYS A 65 0.34 2.66 13.72
CA LYS A 65 1.19 2.81 14.91
C LYS A 65 0.83 4.05 15.72
N LYS A 66 0.58 5.19 15.06
CA LYS A 66 0.15 6.41 15.76
C LYS A 66 -1.21 6.22 16.43
N ALA A 67 -2.18 5.65 15.70
CA ALA A 67 -3.50 5.37 16.27
C ALA A 67 -3.43 4.39 17.45
N GLU A 68 -2.56 3.38 17.38
CA GLU A 68 -2.32 2.42 18.46
C GLU A 68 -1.62 3.07 19.67
N GLU A 69 -0.60 3.91 19.45
CA GLU A 69 0.07 4.65 20.52
C GLU A 69 -0.87 5.64 21.23
N ASP A 70 -1.70 6.36 20.48
CA ASP A 70 -2.66 7.31 21.05
C ASP A 70 -3.78 6.58 21.81
N ALA A 71 -4.31 5.48 21.26
CA ALA A 71 -5.28 4.64 21.96
C ALA A 71 -4.70 4.01 23.23
N ASN A 72 -3.43 3.59 23.21
CA ASN A 72 -2.76 3.05 24.40
C ASN A 72 -2.58 4.12 25.48
N LYS A 73 -2.23 5.36 25.12
CA LYS A 73 -2.13 6.47 26.09
C LYS A 73 -3.48 6.76 26.74
N GLU A 74 -4.55 6.88 25.95
CA GLU A 74 -5.90 7.10 26.48
C GLU A 74 -6.34 5.94 27.38
N ALA A 75 -6.05 4.69 26.99
CA ALA A 75 -6.35 3.52 27.80
C ALA A 75 -5.58 3.53 29.13
N GLU A 76 -4.30 3.90 29.14
CA GLU A 76 -3.51 4.03 30.36
C GLU A 76 -4.04 5.12 31.30
N GLU A 77 -4.47 6.26 30.75
CA GLU A 77 -5.11 7.33 31.53
C GLU A 77 -6.41 6.84 32.14
N LYS A 78 -7.27 6.18 31.36
CA LYS A 78 -8.52 5.57 31.86
C LYS A 78 -8.27 4.53 32.95
N ILE A 79 -7.24 3.68 32.79
CA ILE A 79 -6.86 2.70 33.80
C ILE A 79 -6.41 3.38 35.09
N LYS A 80 -5.65 4.48 35.01
CA LYS A 80 -5.24 5.27 36.18
C LYS A 80 -6.47 5.87 36.88
N GLU A 81 -7.38 6.49 36.13
CA GLU A 81 -8.64 7.02 36.67
C GLU A 81 -9.46 5.93 37.39
N ILE A 82 -9.64 4.76 36.76
CA ILE A 82 -10.37 3.63 37.35
C ILE A 82 -9.69 3.14 38.62
N LYS A 83 -8.36 3.04 38.65
CA LYS A 83 -7.61 2.63 39.85
C LYS A 83 -7.78 3.63 40.99
N GLU A 84 -7.75 4.92 40.70
CA GLU A 84 -7.96 5.96 41.71
C GLU A 84 -9.40 5.96 42.25
N LEU A 85 -10.40 5.88 41.37
CA LEU A 85 -11.80 5.76 41.75
C LEU A 85 -12.05 4.48 42.57
N GLY A 86 -11.46 3.37 42.14
CA GLY A 86 -11.49 2.09 42.84
C GLY A 86 -10.96 2.24 44.27
N LYS A 87 -9.75 2.78 44.45
CA LYS A 87 -9.17 3.06 45.77
C LYS A 87 -10.05 3.96 46.64
N LYS A 88 -10.63 5.03 46.07
CA LYS A 88 -11.53 5.94 46.80
C LYS A 88 -12.82 5.24 47.26
N SER A 89 -13.36 4.36 46.42
CA SER A 89 -14.60 3.61 46.71
C SER A 89 -14.38 2.35 47.56
N GLN A 90 -13.13 1.85 47.64
CA GLN A 90 -12.78 0.57 48.26
C GLN A 90 -13.23 0.50 49.73
N ASP A 91 -12.92 1.53 50.52
CA ASP A 91 -13.27 1.55 51.94
C ASP A 91 -14.78 1.56 52.18
N LYS A 92 -15.53 2.22 51.30
CA LYS A 92 -17.00 2.25 51.36
C LYS A 92 -17.58 0.88 51.00
N VAL A 93 -17.12 0.28 49.91
CA VAL A 93 -17.58 -1.05 49.47
C VAL A 93 -17.24 -2.13 50.50
N ILE A 94 -16.07 -2.08 51.13
CA ILE A 94 -15.70 -3.00 52.20
C ILE A 94 -16.64 -2.84 53.41
N LYS A 95 -16.94 -1.60 53.83
CA LYS A 95 -17.89 -1.36 54.93
C LYS A 95 -19.30 -1.84 54.59
N ASP A 96 -19.78 -1.57 53.38
CA ASP A 96 -21.10 -2.00 52.93
C ASP A 96 -21.20 -3.54 52.89
N LEU A 97 -20.19 -4.24 52.34
CA LEU A 97 -20.10 -5.70 52.35
C LEU A 97 -20.06 -6.29 53.76
N LEU A 98 -19.22 -5.74 54.65
CA LEU A 98 -19.14 -6.20 56.04
C LEU A 98 -20.49 -5.99 56.74
N SER A 99 -21.12 -4.83 56.55
CA SER A 99 -22.44 -4.55 57.14
C SER A 99 -23.49 -5.54 56.64
N ALA A 100 -23.55 -5.82 55.33
CA ALA A 100 -24.50 -6.78 54.77
C ALA A 100 -24.28 -8.23 55.26
N VAL A 101 -23.03 -8.62 55.55
CA VAL A 101 -22.71 -9.95 56.08
C VAL A 101 -23.03 -10.06 57.58
N PHE A 102 -22.79 -9.00 58.35
CA PHE A 102 -23.02 -9.00 59.80
C PHE A 102 -24.47 -8.66 60.19
N ASP A 103 -25.22 -7.99 59.32
CA ASP A 103 -26.61 -7.60 59.57
C ASP A 103 -27.56 -8.74 59.15
N VAL A 104 -27.60 -9.79 59.98
CA VAL A 104 -28.44 -10.98 59.77
C VAL A 104 -29.90 -10.61 59.99
N LYS A 105 -30.62 -10.32 58.91
CA LYS A 105 -32.10 -10.31 58.91
C LYS A 105 -32.62 -11.73 58.76
N ALA A 106 -32.91 -12.35 59.90
CA ALA A 106 -33.62 -13.62 59.94
C ALA A 106 -35.08 -13.38 59.52
N GLU A 107 -35.39 -13.65 58.25
CA GLU A 107 -36.77 -13.74 57.81
C GLU A 107 -37.29 -15.16 58.08
N PRO A 108 -38.44 -15.31 58.75
CA PRO A 108 -39.07 -16.61 58.87
C PRO A 108 -39.42 -17.10 57.46
N PRO A 109 -39.25 -18.40 57.16
CA PRO A 109 -39.65 -18.95 55.88
C PRO A 109 -41.13 -18.63 55.68
N THR A 110 -41.44 -17.79 54.70
CA THR A 110 -42.82 -17.54 54.30
C THR A 110 -43.37 -18.87 53.83
N ALA A 111 -44.28 -19.45 54.62
CA ALA A 111 -45.01 -20.64 54.23
C ALA A 111 -45.66 -20.37 52.88
N SER A 112 -45.18 -21.05 51.83
CA SER A 112 -45.91 -21.14 50.58
C SER A 112 -47.27 -21.78 50.89
N ALA A 113 -48.33 -20.97 50.79
CA ALA A 113 -49.69 -21.44 50.67
C ALA A 113 -49.92 -22.05 49.29
#